data_AF-A0AAE4HS87-F1
#
_entry.id   AF-A0AAE4HS87-F1
#
_cell.length_a   1.000
_cell.length_b   1.000
_cell.length_c   1.000
_cell.angle_alpha   90.00
_cell.angle_beta   90.00
_cell.angle_gamma   90.00
#
_symmetry.space_group_name_H-M   'P 1'
#
loop_
_entity.id
_entity.type
_entity.pdbx_description
1 polymer ?
#
loop_
_entity_poly.entity_id
_entity_poly.type
_entity_poly.pdbx_seq_one_letter_code
_entity_poly.pdbx_strand_id
1 'polypeptide(L)' 'MNHCNRKLLSLTDENFFFEEEWLEIVEEEGFRTNLIHAKLSYIPSHCRKCGIKNEGQIIKNGSHKTKVQSLPYRATKTYA' A
#
# COMPACT_ATOMS: atom_id res chain seq x y z
N MET A 1 -5.43 9.97 3.32
CA MET A 1 -4.02 10.15 2.87
C MET A 1 -3.91 11.27 1.82
N ASN A 2 -2.95 12.21 1.91
CA ASN A 2 -2.78 13.28 0.91
C ASN A 2 -1.65 12.98 -0.13
N HIS A 3 -1.53 13.83 -1.15
CA HIS A 3 -0.55 13.66 -2.24
C HIS A 3 0.92 13.66 -1.76
N CYS A 4 1.28 14.53 -0.81
CA CYS A 4 2.64 14.60 -0.29
C CYS A 4 3.03 13.33 0.48
N ASN A 5 2.12 12.80 1.30
CA ASN A 5 2.34 11.55 2.03
C ASN A 5 2.53 10.36 1.08
N ARG A 6 1.74 10.28 0.00
CA ARG A 6 1.89 9.24 -1.03
C ARG A 6 3.25 9.28 -1.69
N LYS A 7 3.77 10.48 -2.02
CA LYS A 7 5.12 10.65 -2.57
C LYS A 7 6.20 10.24 -1.57
N LEU A 8 6.10 10.69 -0.31
CA LEU A 8 7.07 10.36 0.74
C LEU A 8 7.24 8.85 0.93
N LEU A 9 6.13 8.12 0.88
CA LEU A 9 6.09 6.67 1.11
C LEU A 9 6.21 5.85 -0.19
N SER A 10 6.37 6.50 -1.35
CA SER A 10 6.36 5.86 -2.67
C SER A 10 5.09 5.04 -2.96
N LEU A 11 3.95 5.41 -2.36
CA LEU A 11 2.63 4.79 -2.55
C LEU A 11 1.81 5.57 -3.59
N THR A 12 2.34 5.67 -4.80
CA THR A 12 1.82 6.55 -5.86
C THR A 12 0.86 5.89 -6.85
N ASP A 13 0.61 4.58 -6.76
CA ASP A 13 -0.37 3.88 -7.60
C ASP A 13 -1.78 4.49 -7.40
N GLU A 14 -2.43 4.87 -8.49
CA GLU A 14 -3.76 5.48 -8.54
C GLU A 14 -4.88 4.56 -8.05
N ASN A 15 -4.65 3.25 -8.06
CA ASN A 15 -5.60 2.26 -7.59
C ASN A 15 -5.61 2.11 -6.08
N PHE A 16 -4.72 2.77 -5.34
CA PHE A 16 -4.80 2.81 -3.88
C PHE A 16 -5.85 3.82 -3.41
N PHE A 17 -6.86 3.29 -2.73
CA PHE A 17 -7.81 4.05 -1.94
C PHE A 17 -7.43 3.98 -0.46
N PHE A 18 -7.29 5.13 0.18
CA PHE A 18 -6.96 5.23 1.61
C PHE A 18 -8.14 5.85 2.34
N GLU A 19 -8.62 5.17 3.38
CA GLU A 19 -9.68 5.68 4.25
C GLU A 19 -9.16 6.84 5.13
N GLU A 20 -10.04 7.42 5.95
CA GLU A 20 -9.67 8.49 6.86
C GLU A 20 -8.65 8.01 7.90
N GLU A 21 -8.94 6.87 8.53
CA GLU A 21 -8.07 6.17 9.48
C GLU A 21 -7.12 5.18 8.79
N TRP A 22 -6.37 5.66 7.78
CA TRP A 22 -5.45 4.83 7.00
C TRP A 22 -4.17 4.44 7.75
N LEU A 23 -3.87 5.04 8.90
CA LEU A 23 -2.64 4.80 9.66
C LEU A 23 -2.97 4.25 11.04
N GLU A 24 -2.36 3.11 11.37
CA GLU A 24 -2.43 2.49 12.67
C GLU A 24 -1.01 2.29 13.21
N ILE A 25 -0.84 2.46 14.52
CA ILE A 25 0.43 2.18 15.19
C ILE A 25 0.23 0.92 16.04
N VAL A 26 1.00 -0.11 15.73
CA VAL A 26 0.92 -1.42 16.40
C VAL A 26 2.27 -1.79 17.01
N GLU A 27 2.26 -2.70 17.98
CA GLU A 27 3.48 -3.34 18.47
C GLU A 27 3.60 -4.72 17.82
N GLU A 28 4.57 -4.88 16.92
CA GLU A 28 4.88 -6.17 16.30
C GLU A 28 6.30 -6.57 16.72
N GLU A 29 6.44 -7.78 17.29
CA GLU A 29 7.75 -8.33 17.67
C GLU A 29 8.54 -7.43 18.64
N GLY A 30 7.85 -6.66 19.50
CA GLY A 30 8.45 -5.70 20.43
C GLY A 30 8.89 -4.38 19.80
N PHE A 31 8.59 -4.17 18.52
CA PHE A 31 8.86 -2.93 17.80
C PHE A 31 7.57 -2.17 17.50
N ARG A 32 7.58 -0.87 17.80
CA ARG A 32 6.51 0.04 17.40
C ARG A 32 6.54 0.21 15.88
N THR A 33 5.49 -0.27 15.22
CA THR A 33 5.39 -0.37 13.77
C THR A 33 4.20 0.44 13.26
N ASN A 34 4.40 1.19 12.18
CA ASN A 34 3.35 1.93 11.49
C ASN A 34 2.71 1.02 10.44
N LEU A 35 1.44 0.67 10.61
CA LEU A 35 0.65 -0.08 9.65
C LEU A 35 -0.18 0.88 8.79
N ILE A 36 -0.03 0.76 7.47
CA ILE A 36 -0.71 1.61 6.50
C ILE A 36 -1.78 0.78 5.79
N HIS A 37 -3.03 1.20 5.95
CA HIS A 37 -4.21 0.56 5.38
C HIS A 37 -4.59 1.22 4.05
N ALA A 38 -4.68 0.41 3.00
CA ALA A 38 -5.15 0.83 1.68
C ALA A 38 -5.98 -0.28 1.03
N LYS A 39 -6.99 0.12 0.25
CA LYS A 39 -7.84 -0.76 -0.55
C LYS A 39 -7.51 -0.57 -2.03
N LEU A 40 -7.50 -1.65 -2.80
CA LEU A 40 -7.36 -1.57 -4.26
C LEU A 40 -8.72 -1.24 -4.88
N SER A 41 -8.85 -0.08 -5.54
CA SER A 41 -10.08 0.39 -6.15
C SER A 41 -10.37 -0.28 -7.50
N TYR A 42 -9.35 -0.73 -8.23
CA TYR A 42 -9.54 -1.28 -9.57
C TYR A 42 -10.50 -2.47 -9.60
N ILE A 43 -11.31 -2.54 -10.64
CA ILE A 43 -12.15 -3.70 -10.95
C ILE A 43 -11.52 -4.37 -12.19
N PRO A 44 -11.04 -5.62 -12.09
CA PRO A 44 -10.43 -6.29 -13.24
C PRO A 44 -11.50 -6.55 -14.31
N SER A 45 -11.17 -6.31 -15.58
CA SER A 45 -12.10 -6.59 -16.69
C SER A 45 -12.17 -8.07 -17.04
N HIS A 46 -11.12 -8.84 -16.75
CA HIS A 46 -11.02 -10.27 -16.99
C HIS A 46 -10.23 -10.94 -15.86
N CYS A 47 -10.49 -12.23 -15.63
CA CYS A 47 -9.72 -13.02 -14.69
C CYS A 47 -8.28 -13.19 -15.19
N ARG A 48 -7.29 -12.78 -14.38
CA ARG A 48 -5.87 -12.93 -14.75
C ARG A 48 -5.43 -14.38 -14.95
N LYS A 49 -6.14 -15.36 -14.38
CA LYS A 49 -5.78 -16.79 -14.46
C LYS A 49 -6.38 -17.48 -15.69
N CYS A 50 -7.65 -17.22 -16.01
CA CYS A 50 -8.37 -17.94 -17.07
C CYS A 50 -8.86 -17.07 -18.22
N GLY A 51 -8.71 -15.74 -18.15
CA GLY A 51 -9.11 -14.82 -19.21
C GLY A 51 -10.62 -14.59 -19.34
N ILE A 52 -11.46 -15.23 -18.52
CA ILE A 52 -12.91 -15.02 -18.55
C ILE A 52 -13.24 -13.58 -18.15
N LYS A 53 -14.11 -12.93 -18.93
CA LYS A 53 -14.60 -11.57 -18.67
C LYS A 53 -15.28 -11.48 -17.30
N ASN A 54 -14.95 -10.43 -16.57
CA ASN A 54 -15.57 -10.13 -15.29
C ASN A 54 -16.90 -9.40 -15.52
N GLU A 55 -17.98 -10.06 -15.15
CA GLU A 55 -19.34 -9.51 -15.13
C GLU A 55 -19.87 -9.45 -13.69
N GLY A 56 -18.97 -9.43 -12.70
CA GLY A 56 -19.28 -9.37 -11.27
C GLY A 56 -18.85 -10.62 -10.49
N GLN A 57 -18.29 -11.63 -11.16
CA GLN A 57 -17.88 -12.88 -10.51
C GLN A 57 -16.53 -12.77 -9.78
N ILE A 58 -15.69 -11.78 -10.11
CA ILE A 58 -14.39 -11.61 -9.46
C ILE A 58 -14.54 -10.84 -8.15
N ILE A 59 -14.43 -11.57 -7.04
CA ILE A 59 -14.43 -11.02 -5.68
C ILE A 59 -12.99 -10.83 -5.20
N LYS A 60 -12.65 -9.61 -4.74
CA LYS A 60 -11.33 -9.27 -4.19
C LYS A 60 -11.27 -9.53 -2.68
N ASN A 61 -10.95 -10.76 -2.26
CA ASN A 61 -10.90 -11.16 -0.84
C ASN A 61 -9.49 -11.22 -0.23
N GLY A 62 -8.49 -10.56 -0.82
CA GLY A 62 -7.09 -10.62 -0.38
C GLY A 62 -6.60 -9.33 0.28
N SER A 63 -5.89 -9.46 1.39
CA SER A 63 -5.01 -8.41 1.92
C SER A 63 -3.56 -8.79 1.63
N HIS A 64 -2.75 -7.80 1.26
CA HIS A 64 -1.31 -7.98 1.03
C HIS A 64 -0.54 -7.12 2.03
N LYS A 65 0.22 -7.75 2.91
CA LYS A 65 1.08 -7.06 3.88
C LYS A 65 2.50 -7.02 3.35
N THR A 66 3.06 -5.82 3.22
CA THR A 66 4.46 -5.61 2.88
C THR A 66 5.15 -4.92 4.06
N LYS A 67 6.26 -5.48 4.55
CA LYS A 67 7.12 -4.80 5.52
C LYS A 67 8.19 -4.02 4.75
N VAL A 68 8.18 -2.70 4.87
CA VAL A 68 9.26 -1.84 4.38
C VAL A 68 9.97 -1.32 5.62
N GLN A 69 11.19 -1.79 5.87
CA GLN A 69 12.09 -1.07 6.78
C GLN A 69 12.48 0.21 6.06
N SER A 70 12.00 1.36 6.54
CA SER A 70 12.62 2.63 6.18
C SER A 70 14.07 2.51 6.64
N LEU A 71 15.01 2.40 5.69
CA LEU A 71 16.43 2.54 5.99
C LEU A 71 16.57 3.78 6.88
N PRO A 72 17.36 3.73 7.98
CA PRO A 72 17.59 4.92 8.78
C PRO A 72 18.04 6.02 7.83
N TYR A 73 17.30 7.13 7.82
CA TYR A 73 17.56 8.28 6.97
C TYR A 73 18.96 8.82 7.27
N ARG A 74 19.97 8.25 6.62
CA ARG A 74 21.30 8.84 6.48
C ARG A 74 21.36 9.46 5.09
N ALA A 75 20.54 10.50 4.89
CA ALA A 75 20.78 11.44 3.81
C ALA A 75 21.94 12.36 4.23
N THR A 76 23.14 11.80 4.40
CA THR A 76 24.35 12.62 4.38
C THR A 76 24.75 12.73 2.92
N LYS A 77 24.37 13.85 2.27
CA LYS A 77 25.09 14.24 1.06
C LYS A 77 26.49 14.65 1.50
N THR A 78 27.44 13.72 1.46
CA THR A 78 28.85 14.08 1.39
C THR A 78 29.09 14.62 -0.01
N TYR A 79 28.94 15.93 -0.18
CA TYR A 79 29.59 16.61 -1.29
C TYR A 79 31.11 16.51 -1.05
N ALA A 80 31.81 15.91 -2.00
CA ALA A 80 33.27 16.03 -2.16
C ALA A 80 33.56 17.17 -3.12
#